data_AF-A0A660QM23-F1
#
_entry.id   AF-A0A660QM23-F1
#
_cell.length_a   1.000
_cell.length_b   1.000
_cell.length_c   1.000
_cell.angle_alpha   90.00
_cell.angle_beta   90.00
_cell.angle_gamma   90.00
#
_symmetry.space_group_name_H-M   'P 1'
#
loop_
_entity.id
_entity.type
_entity.pdbx_description
1 polymer ?
#
loop_
_entity_poly.entity_id
_entity_poly.type
_entity_poly.pdbx_seq_one_letter_code
_entity_poly.pdbx_strand_id
1 'polypeptide(L)'
;RATMLKVLSMSAKLDFIFEKLATADMLENFKSLIIVVGASSKGLGSAGIDVDQEIERVTLLVEKARELGIPVIIAHIEGTSRRGPTSDRLLDLLLPYADLVIVTKSGNQDGKFTDFCQKENKPLVIVNTTSEVQGVLEDLYSKR
;
A
#
# COMPACT_ATOMS: atom_id res chain seq x y z
N ARG A 1 -6.01 -4.82 6.77
CA ARG A 1 -6.77 -3.64 7.29
C ARG A 1 -5.76 -2.50 7.41
N ALA A 2 -6.03 -1.31 6.88
CA ALA A 2 -5.03 -0.22 6.84
C ALA A 2 -4.86 0.56 8.17
N THR A 3 -5.53 0.16 9.26
CA THR A 3 -5.55 0.89 10.54
C THR A 3 -4.16 1.06 11.16
N MET A 4 -3.26 0.07 11.01
CA MET A 4 -1.93 0.17 11.58
C MET A 4 -1.11 1.28 10.90
N LEU A 5 -1.20 1.42 9.57
CA LEU A 5 -0.53 2.51 8.87
C LEU A 5 -1.04 3.88 9.34
N LYS A 6 -2.34 4.01 9.60
CA LYS A 6 -2.92 5.23 10.19
C LYS A 6 -2.24 5.58 11.53
N VAL A 7 -2.13 4.61 12.43
CA VAL A 7 -1.49 4.82 13.75
C VAL A 7 -0.04 5.27 13.58
N LEU A 8 0.72 4.60 12.70
CA LEU A 8 2.12 4.94 12.47
C LEU A 8 2.30 6.31 11.80
N SER A 9 1.37 6.69 10.90
CA SER A 9 1.35 8.02 10.28
C SER A 9 1.07 9.12 11.30
N MET A 10 0.19 8.87 12.29
CA MET A 10 -0.03 9.79 13.41
C MET A 10 1.21 9.90 14.29
N SER A 11 1.87 8.78 14.63
CA SER A 11 3.10 8.78 15.42
C SER A 11 4.23 9.55 14.72
N ALA A 12 4.33 9.40 13.39
CA ALA A 12 5.25 10.15 12.53
C ALA A 12 4.83 11.62 12.31
N LYS A 13 3.70 12.06 12.88
CA LYS A 13 3.16 13.43 12.80
C LYS A 13 2.93 13.90 11.35
N LEU A 14 2.51 13.00 10.48
CA LEU A 14 2.18 13.35 9.10
C LEU A 14 0.84 14.09 9.02
N ASP A 15 0.73 14.98 8.02
CA ASP A 15 -0.56 15.48 7.55
C ASP A 15 -1.10 14.52 6.49
N PHE A 16 -2.20 13.82 6.80
CA PHE A 16 -2.74 12.77 5.95
C PHE A 16 -4.24 12.61 6.11
N ILE A 17 -4.88 12.08 5.06
CA ILE A 17 -6.26 11.60 5.11
C ILE A 17 -6.24 10.07 5.03
N PHE A 18 -7.04 9.44 5.88
CA PHE A 18 -7.26 8.00 5.87
C PHE A 18 -8.67 7.71 5.36
N GLU A 19 -8.76 7.20 4.13
CA GLU A 19 -10.02 6.78 3.54
C GLU A 19 -9.96 5.30 3.16
N LYS A 20 -10.98 4.54 3.56
CA LYS A 20 -11.05 3.08 3.30
C LYS A 20 -11.47 2.80 1.87
N LEU A 21 -12.35 3.63 1.32
CA LEU A 21 -12.89 3.49 -0.03
C LEU A 21 -12.41 4.67 -0.86
N ALA A 22 -11.09 4.84 -0.94
CA ALA A 22 -10.52 5.96 -1.66
C ALA A 22 -10.90 5.91 -3.15
N THR A 23 -11.35 7.03 -3.70
CA THR A 23 -11.74 7.25 -5.09
C THR A 23 -10.77 8.22 -5.76
N ALA A 24 -10.72 8.16 -7.09
CA ALA A 24 -9.78 8.91 -7.92
C ALA A 24 -9.88 10.44 -7.76
N ASP A 25 -11.08 10.97 -7.55
CA ASP A 25 -11.38 12.39 -7.35
C ASP A 25 -10.79 12.96 -6.05
N MET A 26 -10.50 12.13 -5.06
CA MET A 26 -9.89 12.60 -3.82
C MET A 26 -8.37 12.79 -3.92
N LEU A 27 -7.73 12.41 -5.02
CA LEU A 27 -6.26 12.52 -5.12
C LEU A 27 -5.78 13.96 -5.36
N GLU A 28 -6.66 14.86 -5.75
CA GLU A 28 -6.31 16.26 -5.97
C GLU A 28 -5.77 16.89 -4.68
N ASN A 29 -4.62 17.55 -4.78
CA ASN A 29 -3.87 18.19 -3.68
C ASN A 29 -3.05 17.26 -2.77
N PHE A 30 -2.96 15.96 -3.06
CA PHE A 30 -2.07 15.05 -2.31
C PHE A 30 -0.69 14.93 -2.96
N LYS A 31 0.35 14.82 -2.13
CA LYS A 31 1.75 14.66 -2.57
C LYS A 31 2.13 13.21 -2.89
N SER A 32 1.34 12.25 -2.43
CA SER A 32 1.62 10.82 -2.51
C SER A 32 0.37 10.01 -2.17
N LEU A 33 0.25 8.83 -2.73
CA LEU A 33 -0.78 7.84 -2.39
C LEU A 33 -0.13 6.62 -1.73
N ILE A 34 -0.57 6.24 -0.53
CA ILE A 34 -0.15 4.98 0.11
C ILE A 34 -1.29 3.98 0.09
N ILE A 35 -1.09 2.84 -0.57
CA ILE A 35 -2.06 1.74 -0.61
C ILE A 35 -1.56 0.60 0.27
N VAL A 36 -2.31 0.30 1.34
CA VAL A 36 -2.01 -0.86 2.20
C VAL A 36 -2.76 -2.08 1.69
N VAL A 37 -2.02 -3.07 1.19
CA VAL A 37 -2.62 -4.29 0.64
C VAL A 37 -2.65 -5.38 1.69
N GLY A 38 -3.85 -5.83 2.03
CA GLY A 38 -4.10 -6.86 3.05
C GLY A 38 -5.58 -7.18 3.14
N ALA A 39 -6.11 -7.74 2.05
CA ALA A 39 -7.51 -8.04 1.83
C ALA A 39 -7.83 -9.52 2.09
N SER A 40 -9.09 -9.78 2.47
CA SER A 40 -9.62 -11.13 2.54
C SER A 40 -11.08 -11.12 2.09
N SER A 41 -11.57 -12.25 1.59
CA SER A 41 -12.96 -12.37 1.13
C SER A 41 -13.96 -11.97 2.23
N LYS A 42 -13.71 -12.35 3.49
CA LYS A 42 -14.53 -11.92 4.64
C LYS A 42 -14.49 -10.41 4.87
N GLY A 43 -13.30 -9.80 4.71
CA GLY A 43 -13.11 -8.37 4.86
C GLY A 43 -13.87 -7.56 3.81
N LEU A 44 -13.76 -7.98 2.54
CA LEU A 44 -14.47 -7.37 1.41
C LEU A 44 -15.99 -7.51 1.58
N GLY A 45 -16.49 -8.70 1.90
CA GLY A 45 -17.92 -8.92 2.14
C GLY A 45 -18.48 -8.07 3.29
N SER A 46 -17.68 -7.80 4.32
CA SER A 46 -18.09 -6.91 5.43
C SER A 46 -18.10 -5.43 5.04
N ALA A 47 -17.38 -5.06 3.97
CA ALA A 47 -17.35 -3.71 3.41
C ALA A 47 -18.41 -3.50 2.31
N GLY A 48 -19.16 -4.55 1.95
CA GLY A 48 -20.21 -4.49 0.92
C GLY A 48 -19.69 -4.47 -0.52
N ILE A 49 -18.43 -4.87 -0.73
CA ILE A 49 -17.79 -4.95 -2.05
C ILE A 49 -17.24 -6.35 -2.30
N ASP A 50 -17.16 -6.76 -3.57
CA ASP A 50 -16.47 -7.99 -3.95
C ASP A 50 -15.03 -7.70 -4.44
N VAL A 51 -14.31 -8.76 -4.83
CA VAL A 51 -12.91 -8.64 -5.25
C VAL A 51 -12.75 -7.95 -6.61
N ASP A 52 -13.71 -8.10 -7.52
CA ASP A 52 -13.59 -7.53 -8.86
C ASP A 52 -13.94 -6.03 -8.83
N GLN A 53 -14.93 -5.65 -8.02
CA GLN A 53 -15.20 -4.23 -7.70
C GLN A 53 -13.99 -3.57 -7.01
N GLU A 54 -13.33 -4.28 -6.08
CA GLU A 54 -12.14 -3.76 -5.44
C GLU A 54 -10.99 -3.58 -6.44
N ILE A 55 -10.81 -4.51 -7.38
CA ILE A 55 -9.83 -4.43 -8.46
C ILE A 55 -10.10 -3.22 -9.35
N GLU A 56 -11.33 -3.03 -9.83
CA GLU A 56 -11.69 -1.89 -10.66
C GLU A 56 -11.41 -0.57 -9.93
N ARG A 57 -11.83 -0.47 -8.67
CA ARG A 57 -11.64 0.72 -7.85
C ARG A 57 -10.16 1.06 -7.66
N VAL A 58 -9.33 0.08 -7.28
CA VAL A 58 -7.90 0.36 -7.04
C VAL A 58 -7.15 0.61 -8.34
N THR A 59 -7.54 -0.01 -9.46
CA THR A 59 -7.00 0.30 -10.79
C THR A 59 -7.23 1.76 -11.16
N LEU A 60 -8.48 2.23 -11.08
CA LEU A 60 -8.81 3.63 -11.38
C LEU A 60 -8.04 4.60 -10.48
N LEU A 61 -7.85 4.24 -9.21
CA LEU A 61 -7.11 5.05 -8.26
C LEU A 61 -5.61 5.18 -8.62
N VAL A 62 -4.93 4.07 -8.95
CA VAL A 62 -3.51 4.12 -9.33
C VAL A 62 -3.29 4.72 -10.72
N GLU A 63 -4.22 4.53 -11.64
CA GLU A 63 -4.20 5.20 -12.95
C GLU A 63 -4.31 6.71 -12.78
N LYS A 64 -5.24 7.18 -11.95
CA LYS A 64 -5.37 8.60 -11.66
C LYS A 64 -4.15 9.17 -10.96
N ALA A 65 -3.58 8.45 -9.99
CA ALA A 65 -2.35 8.88 -9.33
C ALA A 65 -1.21 9.08 -10.35
N ARG A 66 -1.07 8.15 -11.31
CA ARG A 66 -0.10 8.25 -12.40
C ARG A 66 -0.38 9.44 -13.33
N GLU A 67 -1.64 9.68 -13.72
CA GLU A 67 -2.02 10.84 -14.51
C GLU A 67 -1.65 12.17 -13.84
N LEU A 68 -1.84 12.25 -12.53
CA LEU A 68 -1.53 13.43 -11.73
C LEU A 68 -0.05 13.55 -11.35
N GLY A 69 0.78 12.57 -11.72
CA GLY A 69 2.19 12.51 -11.31
C GLY A 69 2.39 12.33 -9.79
N ILE A 70 1.39 11.76 -9.11
CA ILE A 70 1.42 11.49 -7.67
C ILE A 70 2.13 10.15 -7.44
N PRO A 71 3.23 10.11 -6.67
CA PRO A 71 3.93 8.86 -6.40
C PRO A 71 3.06 7.89 -5.60
N VAL A 72 3.10 6.62 -5.99
CA VAL A 72 2.34 5.52 -5.37
C VAL A 72 3.26 4.65 -4.52
N ILE A 73 2.92 4.51 -3.24
CA ILE A 73 3.61 3.66 -2.28
C ILE A 73 2.73 2.44 -1.99
N ILE A 74 3.22 1.25 -2.30
CA ILE A 74 2.53 -0.02 -2.00
C ILE A 74 3.08 -0.59 -0.69
N ALA A 75 2.20 -0.74 0.30
CA ALA A 75 2.57 -1.17 1.65
C ALA A 75 1.93 -2.52 2.01
N HIS A 76 2.74 -3.50 2.40
CA HIS A 76 2.29 -4.77 2.96
C HIS A 76 2.95 -5.02 4.32
N ILE A 77 2.37 -4.42 5.36
CA ILE A 77 3.06 -4.22 6.65
C ILE A 77 2.53 -5.08 7.80
N GLU A 78 1.51 -5.90 7.57
CA GLU A 78 0.88 -6.77 8.59
C GLU A 78 1.36 -8.25 8.48
N GLY A 79 2.35 -8.51 7.63
CA GLY A 79 3.03 -9.81 7.51
C GLY A 79 2.22 -10.91 6.85
N THR A 80 2.71 -12.15 6.94
CA THR A 80 2.14 -13.37 6.33
C THR A 80 0.65 -13.52 6.59
N SER A 81 0.15 -13.06 7.75
CA SER A 81 -1.27 -13.12 8.13
C SER A 81 -2.21 -12.37 7.18
N ARG A 82 -1.66 -11.46 6.36
CA ARG A 82 -2.39 -10.70 5.33
C ARG A 82 -2.05 -11.10 3.91
N ARG A 83 -1.13 -12.05 3.71
CA ARG A 83 -0.94 -12.72 2.43
C ARG A 83 -2.09 -13.68 2.18
N GLY A 84 -2.27 -14.08 0.93
CA GLY A 84 -3.31 -15.00 0.50
C GLY A 84 -3.89 -14.60 -0.85
N PRO A 85 -4.74 -15.45 -1.47
CA PRO A 85 -5.10 -15.32 -2.88
C PRO A 85 -5.65 -13.94 -3.28
N THR A 86 -6.52 -13.36 -2.45
CA THR A 86 -7.09 -12.02 -2.71
C THR A 86 -6.05 -10.91 -2.61
N SER A 87 -5.26 -10.88 -1.54
CA SER A 87 -4.18 -9.90 -1.40
C SER A 87 -3.14 -10.04 -2.50
N ASP A 88 -2.77 -11.26 -2.84
CA ASP A 88 -1.72 -11.54 -3.83
C ASP A 88 -2.17 -11.12 -5.24
N ARG A 89 -3.44 -11.34 -5.60
CA ARG A 89 -4.04 -10.83 -6.83
C ARG A 89 -4.03 -9.30 -6.90
N LEU A 90 -4.35 -8.61 -5.79
CA LEU A 90 -4.27 -7.15 -5.72
C LEU A 90 -2.82 -6.66 -5.79
N LEU A 91 -1.88 -7.36 -5.16
CA LEU A 91 -0.45 -7.05 -5.24
C LEU A 91 0.07 -7.16 -6.67
N ASP A 92 -0.27 -8.23 -7.39
CA ASP A 92 0.15 -8.42 -8.79
C ASP A 92 -0.35 -7.29 -9.71
N LEU A 93 -1.54 -6.76 -9.42
CA LEU A 93 -2.10 -5.60 -10.12
C LEU A 93 -1.39 -4.29 -9.76
N LEU A 94 -1.09 -4.07 -8.47
CA LEU A 94 -0.67 -2.77 -7.96
C LEU A 94 0.85 -2.55 -7.97
N LEU A 95 1.65 -3.60 -7.79
CA LEU A 95 3.11 -3.50 -7.74
C LEU A 95 3.74 -2.82 -8.98
N PRO A 96 3.24 -3.02 -10.23
CA PRO A 96 3.73 -2.28 -11.40
C PRO A 96 3.62 -0.76 -11.28
N TYR A 97 2.63 -0.26 -10.54
CA TYR A 97 2.40 1.16 -10.32
C TYR A 97 3.24 1.74 -9.18
N ALA A 98 3.90 0.91 -8.37
CA ALA A 98 4.64 1.37 -7.20
C ALA A 98 5.87 2.20 -7.60
N ASP A 99 6.05 3.35 -6.98
CA ASP A 99 7.31 4.10 -6.94
C ASP A 99 8.16 3.70 -5.74
N LEU A 100 7.52 3.13 -4.70
CA LEU A 100 8.17 2.53 -3.55
C LEU A 100 7.31 1.37 -3.02
N VAL A 101 7.98 0.29 -2.61
CA VAL A 101 7.36 -0.84 -1.93
C VAL A 101 7.87 -0.92 -0.50
N ILE A 102 6.97 -1.01 0.48
CA ILE A 102 7.29 -1.22 1.89
C ILE A 102 6.66 -2.54 2.34
N VAL A 103 7.47 -3.46 2.85
CA VAL A 103 7.00 -4.78 3.26
C VAL A 103 7.65 -5.23 4.56
N THR A 104 6.90 -5.91 5.43
CA THR A 104 7.53 -6.62 6.55
C THR A 104 8.25 -7.86 6.08
N LYS A 105 9.37 -8.23 6.73
CA LYS A 105 10.13 -9.44 6.44
C LYS A 105 9.25 -10.69 6.44
N SER A 106 8.29 -10.79 7.37
CA SER A 106 7.32 -11.89 7.40
C SER A 106 6.35 -11.87 6.20
N GLY A 107 5.97 -10.71 5.68
CA GLY A 107 5.11 -10.58 4.52
C GLY A 107 5.77 -10.98 3.19
N ASN A 108 7.10 -11.10 3.16
CA ASN A 108 7.91 -11.37 1.98
C ASN A 108 8.73 -12.68 2.09
N GLN A 109 8.23 -13.67 2.85
CA GLN A 109 8.93 -14.94 3.07
C GLN A 109 9.16 -15.75 1.78
N ASP A 110 8.28 -15.58 0.80
CA ASP A 110 8.33 -16.22 -0.52
C ASP A 110 9.14 -15.44 -1.55
N GLY A 111 9.69 -14.29 -1.17
CA GLY A 111 10.47 -13.43 -2.07
C GLY A 111 9.66 -12.63 -3.07
N LYS A 112 8.31 -12.73 -3.10
CA LYS A 112 7.45 -12.07 -4.11
C LYS A 112 7.79 -10.60 -4.34
N PHE A 113 7.97 -9.82 -3.25
CA PHE A 113 8.27 -8.39 -3.35
C PHE A 113 9.72 -8.15 -3.75
N THR A 114 10.66 -8.98 -3.25
CA THR A 114 12.07 -8.91 -3.62
C THR A 114 12.26 -9.16 -5.11
N ASP A 115 11.72 -10.27 -5.60
CA ASP A 115 11.89 -10.71 -6.99
C ASP A 115 11.26 -9.71 -7.95
N PHE A 116 10.06 -9.22 -7.63
CA PHE A 116 9.39 -8.18 -8.43
C PHE A 116 10.21 -6.88 -8.47
N CYS A 117 10.61 -6.35 -7.32
CA CYS A 117 11.31 -5.06 -7.26
C CYS A 117 12.70 -5.12 -7.89
N GLN A 118 13.42 -6.24 -7.75
CA GLN A 118 14.70 -6.44 -8.43
C GLN A 118 14.52 -6.47 -9.95
N LYS A 119 13.54 -7.23 -10.44
CA LYS A 119 13.26 -7.36 -11.87
C LYS A 119 12.87 -6.03 -12.51
N GLU A 120 11.98 -5.28 -11.85
CA GLU A 120 11.42 -4.03 -12.37
C GLU A 120 12.22 -2.79 -11.92
N ASN A 121 13.36 -2.99 -11.24
CA ASN A 121 14.23 -1.94 -10.70
C ASN A 121 13.48 -0.91 -9.84
N LYS A 122 12.62 -1.39 -8.94
CA LYS A 122 11.80 -0.58 -8.03
C LYS A 122 12.44 -0.48 -6.65
N PRO A 123 12.37 0.68 -5.97
CA PRO A 123 12.76 0.81 -4.58
C PRO A 123 11.95 -0.13 -3.66
N LEU A 124 12.64 -0.88 -2.82
CA LEU A 124 12.06 -1.80 -1.84
C LEU A 124 12.64 -1.55 -0.45
N VAL A 125 11.76 -1.34 0.53
CA VAL A 125 12.11 -1.25 1.94
C VAL A 125 11.53 -2.46 2.66
N ILE A 126 12.41 -3.29 3.21
CA ILE A 126 12.03 -4.44 4.04
C ILE A 126 12.27 -4.09 5.50
N VAL A 127 11.22 -4.07 6.30
CA VAL A 127 11.28 -3.83 7.75
C VAL A 127 11.16 -5.14 8.53
N ASN A 128 11.78 -5.28 9.70
CA ASN A 128 11.62 -6.51 10.49
C ASN A 128 10.25 -6.56 11.16
N THR A 129 9.78 -5.41 11.66
CA THR A 129 8.52 -5.26 12.38
C THR A 129 7.65 -4.16 11.78
N THR A 130 6.33 -4.23 12.01
CA THR A 130 5.41 -3.19 11.55
C THR A 130 5.71 -1.82 12.16
N SER A 131 6.23 -1.75 13.40
CA SER A 131 6.60 -0.49 14.07
C SER A 131 7.72 0.27 13.37
N GLU A 132 8.66 -0.43 12.73
CA GLU A 132 9.76 0.21 11.99
C GLU A 132 9.27 1.04 10.79
N VAL A 133 8.05 0.80 10.30
CA VAL A 133 7.45 1.61 9.22
C VAL A 133 7.29 3.06 9.66
N GLN A 134 7.16 3.36 10.96
CA GLN A 134 7.15 4.74 11.43
C GLN A 134 8.43 5.49 11.02
N GLY A 135 9.61 4.90 11.25
CA GLY A 135 10.88 5.52 10.86
C GLY A 135 10.99 5.69 9.35
N VAL A 136 10.49 4.73 8.57
CA VAL A 136 10.43 4.85 7.10
C VAL A 136 9.56 6.03 6.68
N LEU A 137 8.40 6.22 7.31
CA LEU A 137 7.51 7.36 7.04
C LEU A 137 8.17 8.68 7.45
N GLU A 138 8.82 8.72 8.61
CA GLU A 138 9.58 9.89 9.06
C GLU A 138 10.69 10.23 8.07
N ASP A 139 11.45 9.26 7.56
CA ASP A 139 12.51 9.51 6.57
C ASP A 139 11.95 9.99 5.23
N LEU A 140 10.82 9.43 4.78
CA LEU A 140 10.19 9.81 3.51
C LEU A 140 9.61 11.23 3.53
N TYR A 141 9.09 11.67 4.67
CA TYR A 141 8.38 12.95 4.79
C TYR A 141 9.10 13.97 5.68
N SER A 142 10.22 13.63 6.32
CA SER A 142 11.08 14.59 7.00
C SER A 142 11.88 15.37 5.96
N LYS A 143 11.59 16.67 5.90
CA LYS A 143 12.15 17.68 4.98
C LYS A 143 11.51 17.71 3.58
N ARG A 144 10.39 18.43 3.49
CA ARG A 144 10.34 19.70 2.74
C ARG A 144 9.57 20.75 3.54
#